data_AF-K9P1W6-F1
#
_entry.id   AF-K9P1W6-F1
#
_cell.length_a   1.000
_cell.length_b   1.000
_cell.length_c   1.000
_cell.angle_alpha   90.00
_cell.angle_beta   90.00
_cell.angle_gamma   90.00
#
_symmetry.space_group_name_H-M   'P 1'
#
loop_
_entity.id
_entity.type
_entity.pdbx_description
1 polymer ?
#
loop_
_entity_poly.entity_id
_entity_poly.type
_entity_poly.pdbx_seq_one_letter_code
_entity_poly.pdbx_strand_id
1 'polypeptide(L)'
;KISAKVNNQPCVSYIGPNGSGHYVKMVHNGIEYADMQLIAESYYLLKHSIKLSNLELSKIFSLWNKGELKSYLIEITAKIFIKKTISKKYLLDVILDCAENKGTGSWTSKDALDLGEPLSLITESVFARYISSLKDQRLLASKILQGPLNNTSSELSIEEIRQALYLGKIIAYAQGFSQLKTASKKYNWNLNYGKIAGIFRSGCIIRAKFLQEITDTYNKYGNDLENLLITPYFKNIANKYQNSLRKVVSYSVANGFSVPSLSAAISYY
;
A
#
# COMPACT_ATOMS: atom_id res chain seq x y z
N LYS A 1 2.63 11.71 -28.26
CA LYS A 1 2.35 12.25 -26.90
C LYS A 1 3.31 11.58 -25.94
N ILE A 2 4.14 12.32 -25.19
CA ILE A 2 5.29 11.77 -24.44
C ILE A 2 4.95 11.42 -22.98
N SER A 3 3.93 12.04 -22.38
CA SER A 3 3.51 11.75 -21.00
C SER A 3 1.99 11.82 -20.82
N ALA A 4 1.48 11.19 -19.75
CA ALA A 4 0.11 11.39 -19.28
C ALA A 4 -0.09 12.84 -18.82
N LYS A 5 -1.36 13.30 -18.75
CA LYS A 5 -1.70 14.65 -18.28
C LYS A 5 -2.80 14.60 -17.22
N VAL A 6 -2.74 15.53 -16.27
CA VAL A 6 -3.81 15.82 -15.30
C VAL A 6 -4.06 17.33 -15.34
N ASN A 7 -5.29 17.76 -15.58
CA ASN A 7 -5.65 19.18 -15.73
C ASN A 7 -4.71 19.93 -16.70
N ASN A 8 -4.44 19.33 -17.87
CA ASN A 8 -3.49 19.78 -18.89
C ASN A 8 -2.00 19.85 -18.46
N GLN A 9 -1.66 19.56 -17.21
CA GLN A 9 -0.27 19.48 -16.75
C GLN A 9 0.32 18.10 -17.07
N PRO A 10 1.51 18.04 -17.68
CA PRO A 10 2.16 16.77 -18.00
C PRO A 10 2.71 16.10 -16.73
N CYS A 11 2.55 14.77 -16.64
CA CYS A 11 3.13 13.94 -15.58
C CYS A 11 4.61 13.63 -15.86
N VAL A 12 5.41 14.68 -16.07
CA VAL A 12 6.87 14.63 -16.18
C VAL A 12 7.44 15.94 -15.66
N SER A 13 8.56 15.85 -14.93
CA SER A 13 9.26 17.02 -14.42
C SER A 13 10.75 16.69 -14.30
N TYR A 14 11.59 17.73 -14.32
CA TYR A 14 12.99 17.58 -13.90
C TYR A 14 13.01 17.28 -12.40
N ILE A 15 13.54 16.11 -12.04
CA ILE A 15 13.55 15.61 -10.66
C ILE A 15 14.71 16.21 -9.86
N GLY A 16 15.89 16.27 -10.47
CA GLY A 16 17.13 16.68 -9.83
C GLY A 16 18.35 16.15 -10.62
N PRO A 17 19.57 16.37 -10.11
CA PRO A 17 20.78 15.93 -10.77
C PRO A 17 20.99 14.41 -10.68
N ASN A 18 21.99 13.90 -11.41
CA ASN A 18 22.52 12.53 -11.28
C ASN A 18 21.42 11.44 -11.34
N GLY A 19 21.46 10.48 -10.42
CA GLY A 19 20.52 9.35 -10.33
C GLY A 19 19.16 9.66 -9.68
N SER A 20 18.85 10.91 -9.36
CA SER A 20 17.65 11.29 -8.60
C SER A 20 16.34 10.81 -9.24
N GLY A 21 16.22 10.85 -10.57
CA GLY A 21 15.05 10.33 -11.29
C GLY A 21 14.86 8.82 -11.11
N HIS A 22 15.95 8.05 -11.16
CA HIS A 22 15.91 6.60 -10.90
C HIS A 22 15.59 6.30 -9.44
N TYR A 23 16.12 7.09 -8.52
CA TYR A 23 15.81 6.96 -7.09
C TYR A 23 14.33 7.22 -6.80
N VAL A 24 13.74 8.28 -7.35
CA VAL A 24 12.30 8.54 -7.23
C VAL A 24 11.47 7.38 -7.80
N LYS A 25 11.92 6.76 -8.89
CA LYS A 25 11.27 5.56 -9.45
C LYS A 25 11.38 4.33 -8.53
N MET A 26 12.53 4.14 -7.89
CA MET A 26 12.73 3.09 -6.89
C MET A 26 11.75 3.25 -5.73
N VAL A 27 11.65 4.45 -5.14
CA VAL A 27 10.68 4.74 -4.06
C VAL A 27 9.24 4.52 -4.53
N HIS A 28 8.88 4.97 -5.74
CA HIS A 28 7.56 4.66 -6.33
C HIS A 28 7.26 3.15 -6.32
N ASN A 29 8.21 2.31 -6.72
CA ASN A 29 8.00 0.86 -6.72
C ASN A 29 7.91 0.27 -5.30
N GLY A 30 8.61 0.85 -4.32
CA GLY A 30 8.42 0.49 -2.91
C GLY A 30 6.99 0.79 -2.44
N ILE A 31 6.49 1.99 -2.72
CA ILE A 31 5.10 2.39 -2.41
C ILE A 31 4.09 1.50 -3.14
N GLU A 32 4.37 1.12 -4.39
CA GLU A 32 3.53 0.17 -5.14
C GLU A 32 3.42 -1.19 -4.45
N TYR A 33 4.53 -1.70 -3.89
CA TYR A 33 4.51 -2.97 -3.15
C TYR A 33 3.66 -2.87 -1.88
N ALA A 34 3.78 -1.76 -1.15
CA ALA A 34 2.93 -1.46 0.01
C ALA A 34 1.45 -1.38 -0.35
N ASP A 35 1.08 -0.61 -1.39
CA ASP A 35 -0.31 -0.49 -1.83
C ASP A 35 -0.90 -1.87 -2.19
N MET A 36 -0.15 -2.70 -2.93
CA MET A 36 -0.59 -4.05 -3.30
C MET A 36 -0.75 -4.98 -2.09
N GLN A 37 0.20 -4.94 -1.14
CA GLN A 37 0.16 -5.79 0.04
C GLN A 37 -0.99 -5.41 0.98
N LEU A 38 -1.23 -4.11 1.22
CA LEU A 38 -2.37 -3.64 2.01
C LEU A 38 -3.72 -4.04 1.39
N ILE A 39 -3.82 -3.98 0.06
CA ILE A 39 -5.00 -4.47 -0.68
C ILE A 39 -5.16 -5.99 -0.50
N ALA A 40 -4.06 -6.75 -0.57
CA ALA A 40 -4.09 -8.19 -0.38
C ALA A 40 -4.52 -8.59 1.04
N GLU A 41 -4.04 -7.90 2.07
CA GLU A 41 -4.46 -8.10 3.46
C GLU A 41 -5.94 -7.78 3.66
N SER A 42 -6.42 -6.70 3.06
CA SER A 42 -7.84 -6.33 3.09
C SER A 42 -8.73 -7.38 2.40
N TYR A 43 -8.29 -7.88 1.24
CA TYR A 43 -8.93 -8.99 0.54
C TYR A 43 -8.97 -10.25 1.41
N TYR A 44 -7.84 -10.61 2.02
CA TYR A 44 -7.70 -11.82 2.83
C TYR A 44 -8.67 -11.81 4.01
N LEU A 45 -8.77 -10.68 4.73
CA LEU A 45 -9.73 -10.51 5.82
C LEU A 45 -11.18 -10.58 5.32
N LEU A 46 -11.54 -9.84 4.27
CA LEU A 46 -12.90 -9.89 3.73
C LEU A 46 -13.30 -11.30 3.25
N LYS A 47 -12.36 -12.03 2.65
CA LYS A 47 -12.58 -13.37 2.09
C LYS A 47 -12.67 -14.45 3.16
N HIS A 48 -11.81 -14.41 4.17
CA HIS A 48 -11.66 -15.51 5.13
C HIS A 48 -12.23 -15.24 6.51
N SER A 49 -12.23 -13.98 6.97
CA SER A 49 -12.90 -13.59 8.22
C SER A 49 -14.39 -13.35 7.98
N ILE A 50 -14.74 -12.47 7.04
CA ILE A 50 -16.15 -12.10 6.77
C ILE A 50 -16.83 -13.06 5.76
N LYS A 51 -16.06 -13.93 5.10
CA LYS A 51 -16.54 -15.00 4.19
C LYS A 51 -17.23 -14.49 2.92
N LEU A 52 -16.81 -13.34 2.39
CA LEU A 52 -17.39 -12.78 1.17
C LEU A 52 -17.03 -13.58 -0.11
N SER A 53 -17.98 -13.68 -1.02
CA SER A 53 -17.76 -14.22 -2.37
C SER A 53 -16.96 -13.25 -3.24
N ASN A 54 -16.38 -13.75 -4.34
CA ASN A 54 -15.63 -12.91 -5.28
C ASN A 54 -16.51 -11.84 -5.94
N LEU A 55 -17.80 -12.13 -6.13
CA LEU A 55 -18.75 -11.15 -6.64
C LEU A 55 -18.99 -10.01 -5.63
N GLU A 56 -19.12 -10.32 -4.35
CA GLU A 56 -19.27 -9.32 -3.28
C GLU A 56 -18.00 -8.48 -3.11
N LEU A 57 -16.83 -9.12 -3.13
CA LEU A 57 -15.54 -8.45 -3.12
C LEU A 57 -15.42 -7.45 -4.28
N SER A 58 -15.81 -7.85 -5.49
CA SER A 58 -15.83 -6.95 -6.66
C SER A 58 -16.73 -5.73 -6.45
N LYS A 59 -17.93 -5.93 -5.89
CA LYS A 59 -18.87 -4.84 -5.58
C LYS A 59 -18.31 -3.89 -4.53
N ILE A 60 -17.71 -4.41 -3.46
CA ILE A 60 -17.09 -3.62 -2.39
C ILE A 60 -15.92 -2.80 -2.91
N PHE A 61 -14.97 -3.40 -3.63
CA PHE A 61 -13.84 -2.67 -4.19
C PHE A 61 -14.28 -1.65 -5.26
N SER A 62 -15.34 -1.95 -6.02
CA SER A 62 -15.96 -0.97 -6.93
C SER A 62 -16.57 0.21 -6.18
N LEU A 63 -17.17 -0.01 -5.01
CA LEU A 63 -17.68 1.04 -4.15
C LEU A 63 -16.53 1.87 -3.53
N TRP A 64 -15.50 1.21 -3.00
CA TRP A 64 -14.31 1.88 -2.47
C TRP A 64 -13.63 2.76 -3.53
N ASN A 65 -13.62 2.32 -4.80
CA ASN A 65 -13.06 3.09 -5.91
C ASN A 65 -13.86 4.35 -6.28
N LYS A 66 -15.07 4.53 -5.73
CA LYS A 66 -15.85 5.78 -5.87
C LYS A 66 -15.52 6.79 -4.77
N GLY A 67 -14.88 6.37 -3.68
CA GLY A 67 -14.56 7.18 -2.51
C GLY A 67 -13.10 7.63 -2.44
N GLU A 68 -12.59 7.75 -1.21
CA GLU A 68 -11.21 8.20 -0.93
C GLU A 68 -10.12 7.22 -1.40
N LEU A 69 -10.47 5.93 -1.53
CA LEU A 69 -9.60 4.88 -2.06
C LEU A 69 -9.50 4.86 -3.60
N LYS A 70 -10.17 5.79 -4.30
CA LYS A 70 -10.14 5.87 -5.77
C LYS A 70 -8.72 5.84 -6.31
N SER A 71 -8.37 4.73 -6.95
CA SER A 71 -7.03 4.45 -7.45
C SER A 71 -7.04 3.37 -8.52
N TYR A 72 -6.00 3.34 -9.35
CA TYR A 72 -5.86 2.31 -10.36
C TYR A 72 -5.81 0.89 -9.77
N LEU A 73 -5.07 0.69 -8.68
CA LEU A 73 -4.94 -0.62 -8.05
C LEU A 73 -6.27 -1.14 -7.48
N ILE A 74 -7.08 -0.28 -6.85
CA ILE A 74 -8.42 -0.66 -6.38
C ILE A 74 -9.35 -0.97 -7.58
N GLU A 75 -9.29 -0.17 -8.65
CA GLU A 75 -10.08 -0.38 -9.86
C GLU A 75 -9.81 -1.75 -10.51
N ILE A 76 -8.54 -2.09 -10.73
CA ILE A 76 -8.19 -3.38 -11.34
C ILE A 76 -8.49 -4.54 -10.40
N THR A 77 -8.33 -4.37 -9.09
CA THR A 77 -8.65 -5.40 -8.09
C THR A 77 -10.14 -5.77 -8.17
N ALA A 78 -11.03 -4.78 -8.26
CA ALA A 78 -12.46 -5.02 -8.44
C ALA A 78 -12.75 -5.85 -9.72
N LYS A 79 -12.04 -5.58 -10.81
CA LYS A 79 -12.18 -6.31 -12.09
C LYS A 79 -11.60 -7.73 -12.02
N ILE A 80 -10.49 -7.91 -11.29
CA ILE A 80 -9.81 -9.21 -11.13
C ILE A 80 -10.73 -10.21 -10.45
N PHE A 81 -11.45 -9.81 -9.39
CA PHE A 81 -12.33 -10.73 -8.65
C PHE A 81 -13.39 -11.42 -9.52
N ILE A 82 -13.90 -10.76 -10.56
CA ILE A 82 -14.95 -11.31 -11.44
C ILE A 82 -14.41 -11.92 -12.73
N LYS A 83 -13.08 -11.87 -12.95
CA LYS A 83 -12.49 -12.48 -14.13
C LYS A 83 -12.62 -14.00 -14.02
N LYS A 84 -13.11 -14.64 -15.09
CA LYS A 84 -13.25 -16.10 -15.19
C LYS A 84 -12.25 -16.69 -16.18
N THR A 85 -11.87 -17.95 -15.93
CA THR A 85 -11.16 -18.81 -16.87
C THR A 85 -12.10 -19.30 -17.97
N ILE A 86 -11.56 -19.97 -18.99
CA ILE A 86 -12.34 -20.67 -20.03
C ILE A 86 -13.28 -21.71 -19.39
N SER A 87 -12.82 -22.38 -18.32
CA SER A 87 -13.60 -23.36 -17.56
C SER A 87 -14.59 -22.74 -16.56
N LYS A 88 -14.92 -21.44 -16.69
CA LYS A 88 -15.87 -20.68 -15.85
C LYS A 88 -15.52 -20.58 -14.35
N LYS A 89 -14.31 -20.99 -13.94
CA LYS A 89 -13.80 -20.76 -12.56
C LYS A 89 -13.34 -19.31 -12.43
N TYR A 90 -13.38 -18.75 -11.22
CA TYR A 90 -12.74 -17.46 -10.99
C TYR A 90 -11.23 -17.58 -11.19
N LEU A 91 -10.65 -16.69 -12.00
CA LEU A 91 -9.23 -16.73 -12.34
C LEU A 91 -8.36 -16.55 -11.10
N LEU A 92 -8.75 -15.65 -10.20
CA LEU A 92 -8.01 -15.39 -8.95
C LEU A 92 -7.81 -16.66 -8.12
N ASP A 93 -8.83 -17.51 -8.02
CA ASP A 93 -8.84 -18.69 -7.16
C ASP A 93 -7.98 -19.84 -7.70
N VAL A 94 -7.45 -19.72 -8.94
CA VAL A 94 -6.59 -20.73 -9.57
C VAL A 94 -5.18 -20.22 -9.87
N ILE A 95 -4.87 -18.97 -9.53
CA ILE A 95 -3.52 -18.42 -9.62
C ILE A 95 -2.70 -18.94 -8.43
N LEU A 96 -1.47 -19.39 -8.72
CA LEU A 96 -0.52 -19.78 -7.69
C LEU A 96 -0.16 -18.57 -6.80
N ASP A 97 -0.26 -18.74 -5.50
CA ASP A 97 0.03 -17.75 -4.46
C ASP A 97 1.55 -17.60 -4.21
N CYS A 98 2.30 -17.36 -5.29
CA CYS A 98 3.74 -17.08 -5.28
C CYS A 98 4.00 -15.76 -5.99
N ALA A 99 4.14 -14.68 -5.23
CA ALA A 99 4.35 -13.35 -5.78
C ALA A 99 5.81 -13.18 -6.23
N GLU A 100 6.02 -13.05 -7.53
CA GLU A 100 7.32 -12.68 -8.08
C GLU A 100 7.68 -11.21 -7.77
N ASN A 101 8.98 -10.91 -7.87
CA ASN A 101 9.52 -9.56 -7.72
C ASN A 101 10.75 -9.38 -8.62
N LYS A 102 11.01 -8.15 -9.06
CA LYS A 102 12.16 -7.79 -9.93
C LYS A 102 13.25 -7.01 -9.20
N GLY A 103 13.32 -7.13 -7.87
CA GLY A 103 14.34 -6.49 -7.04
C GLY A 103 14.06 -5.03 -6.62
N THR A 104 13.34 -4.23 -7.41
CA THR A 104 13.16 -2.78 -7.12
C THR A 104 12.54 -2.46 -5.75
N GLY A 105 11.57 -3.26 -5.28
CA GLY A 105 11.03 -3.11 -3.93
C GLY A 105 12.08 -3.36 -2.84
N SER A 106 12.93 -4.37 -3.03
CA SER A 106 14.03 -4.67 -2.10
C SER A 106 15.12 -3.60 -2.11
N TRP A 107 15.35 -2.91 -3.24
CA TRP A 107 16.29 -1.80 -3.30
C TRP A 107 15.82 -0.62 -2.44
N THR A 108 14.52 -0.30 -2.45
CA THR A 108 13.94 0.73 -1.59
C THR A 108 14.17 0.43 -0.11
N SER A 109 13.93 -0.82 0.30
CA SER A 109 14.15 -1.25 1.69
C SER A 109 15.61 -1.26 2.10
N LYS A 110 16.52 -1.73 1.22
CA LYS A 110 17.97 -1.71 1.48
C LYS A 110 18.49 -0.29 1.66
N ASP A 111 18.13 0.61 0.75
CA ASP A 111 18.54 2.00 0.85
C ASP A 111 17.95 2.69 2.09
N ALA A 112 16.71 2.36 2.50
CA ALA A 112 16.17 2.87 3.75
C ALA A 112 17.02 2.49 4.97
N LEU A 113 17.56 1.27 5.01
CA LEU A 113 18.51 0.85 6.05
C LEU A 113 19.81 1.68 5.98
N ASP A 114 20.35 1.92 4.78
CA ASP A 114 21.55 2.74 4.55
C ASP A 114 21.36 4.23 4.90
N LEU A 115 20.11 4.70 4.91
CA LEU A 115 19.71 6.06 5.30
C LEU A 115 19.31 6.17 6.77
N GLY A 116 19.10 5.06 7.48
CA GLY A 116 18.52 5.05 8.83
C GLY A 116 17.03 5.44 8.85
N GLU A 117 16.31 5.22 7.75
CA GLU A 117 14.89 5.55 7.62
C GLU A 117 13.98 4.38 8.03
N PRO A 118 12.98 4.60 8.91
CA PRO A 118 12.07 3.55 9.38
C PRO A 118 11.00 3.18 8.34
N LEU A 119 11.42 2.51 7.26
CA LEU A 119 10.56 2.11 6.14
C LEU A 119 9.89 0.74 6.37
N SER A 120 9.22 0.59 7.51
CA SER A 120 8.70 -0.70 7.99
C SER A 120 7.68 -1.33 7.04
N LEU A 121 6.70 -0.56 6.57
CA LEU A 121 5.54 -1.10 5.86
C LEU A 121 5.92 -1.62 4.47
N ILE A 122 6.71 -0.84 3.71
CA ILE A 122 7.24 -1.25 2.39
C ILE A 122 8.13 -2.50 2.53
N THR A 123 8.93 -2.55 3.60
CA THR A 123 9.83 -3.68 3.85
C THR A 123 9.06 -4.96 4.19
N GLU A 124 8.02 -4.88 5.03
CA GLU A 124 7.10 -6.00 5.26
C GLU A 124 6.42 -6.47 3.97
N SER A 125 6.09 -5.55 3.06
CA SER A 125 5.53 -5.93 1.75
C SER A 125 6.52 -6.67 0.86
N VAL A 126 7.83 -6.43 1.00
CA VAL A 126 8.87 -7.21 0.33
C VAL A 126 8.96 -8.61 0.95
N PHE A 127 8.98 -8.72 2.27
CA PHE A 127 9.03 -10.00 2.96
C PHE A 127 7.78 -10.86 2.75
N ALA A 128 6.60 -10.24 2.67
CA ALA A 128 5.35 -10.92 2.32
C ALA A 128 5.43 -11.61 0.94
N ARG A 129 6.13 -11.02 -0.04
CA ARG A 129 6.39 -11.70 -1.32
C ARG A 129 7.34 -12.86 -1.13
N TYR A 130 8.43 -12.68 -0.39
CA TYR A 130 9.42 -13.75 -0.16
C TYR A 130 8.80 -14.96 0.53
N ILE A 131 8.01 -14.76 1.59
CA ILE A 131 7.32 -15.88 2.26
C ILE A 131 6.28 -16.54 1.35
N SER A 132 5.64 -15.79 0.46
CA SER A 132 4.73 -16.38 -0.54
C SER A 132 5.46 -17.33 -1.49
N SER A 133 6.70 -17.02 -1.89
CA SER A 133 7.52 -17.87 -2.75
C SER A 133 7.97 -19.17 -2.08
N LEU A 134 7.97 -19.24 -0.73
CA LEU A 134 8.27 -20.45 0.03
C LEU A 134 7.06 -21.42 0.09
N LYS A 135 6.42 -21.68 -1.04
CA LYS A 135 5.14 -22.42 -1.11
C LYS A 135 5.21 -23.80 -0.47
N ASP A 136 6.21 -24.60 -0.82
CA ASP A 136 6.35 -25.96 -0.32
C ASP A 136 6.58 -25.98 1.19
N GLN A 137 7.38 -25.04 1.70
CA GLN A 137 7.59 -24.87 3.14
C GLN A 137 6.29 -24.47 3.85
N ARG A 138 5.50 -23.56 3.27
CA ARG A 138 4.19 -23.18 3.84
C ARG A 138 3.21 -24.35 3.86
N LEU A 139 3.17 -25.17 2.80
CA LEU A 139 2.32 -26.37 2.72
C LEU A 139 2.74 -27.45 3.72
N LEU A 140 4.04 -27.60 3.97
CA LEU A 140 4.54 -28.48 5.02
C LEU A 140 4.16 -27.94 6.41
N ALA A 141 4.45 -26.67 6.67
CA ALA A 141 4.18 -26.01 7.93
C ALA A 141 2.69 -26.03 8.29
N SER A 142 1.78 -25.87 7.32
CA SER A 142 0.32 -25.89 7.57
C SER A 142 -0.21 -27.24 8.04
N LYS A 143 0.56 -28.33 7.92
CA LYS A 143 0.20 -29.66 8.43
C LYS A 143 0.72 -29.91 9.84
N ILE A 144 1.67 -29.10 10.30
CA ILE A 144 2.41 -29.31 11.56
C ILE A 144 2.03 -28.24 12.59
N LEU A 145 2.00 -26.97 12.16
CA LEU A 145 1.72 -25.83 13.02
C LEU A 145 0.22 -25.62 13.18
N GLN A 146 -0.20 -25.32 14.40
CA GLN A 146 -1.60 -25.05 14.73
C GLN A 146 -1.81 -23.54 14.94
N GLY A 147 -2.98 -23.05 14.50
CA GLY A 147 -3.45 -21.70 14.76
C GLY A 147 -4.47 -21.66 15.91
N PRO A 148 -5.01 -20.47 16.24
CA PRO A 148 -6.05 -20.34 17.26
C PRO A 148 -7.28 -21.18 16.91
N LEU A 149 -7.84 -21.86 17.92
CA LEU A 149 -8.96 -22.79 17.78
C LEU A 149 -10.34 -22.11 17.81
N ASN A 150 -10.43 -20.93 18.44
CA ASN A 150 -11.69 -20.21 18.66
C ASN A 150 -11.61 -18.81 18.05
N ASN A 151 -12.58 -18.48 17.19
CA ASN A 151 -12.77 -17.10 16.76
C ASN A 151 -13.21 -16.26 17.97
N THR A 152 -12.61 -15.09 18.14
CA THR A 152 -13.08 -14.13 19.14
C THR A 152 -14.53 -13.72 18.82
N SER A 153 -15.32 -13.38 19.84
CA SER A 153 -16.70 -12.88 19.67
C SER A 153 -16.79 -11.52 18.97
N SER A 154 -15.66 -10.83 18.79
CA SER A 154 -15.59 -9.53 18.14
C SER A 154 -15.63 -9.69 16.61
N GLU A 155 -16.65 -9.16 15.95
CA GLU A 155 -16.69 -9.13 14.49
C GLU A 155 -15.98 -7.89 13.91
N LEU A 156 -15.34 -8.08 12.75
CA LEU A 156 -14.84 -6.99 11.92
C LEU A 156 -15.90 -6.55 10.92
N SER A 157 -16.09 -5.25 10.79
CA SER A 157 -16.90 -4.66 9.73
C SER A 157 -16.07 -4.38 8.47
N ILE A 158 -16.75 -4.37 7.32
CA ILE A 158 -16.16 -3.98 6.03
C ILE A 158 -15.58 -2.56 6.09
N GLU A 159 -16.24 -1.65 6.81
CA GLU A 159 -15.80 -0.27 6.96
C GLU A 159 -14.53 -0.14 7.81
N GLU A 160 -14.37 -0.94 8.87
CA GLU A 160 -13.14 -0.95 9.66
C GLU A 160 -11.94 -1.41 8.82
N ILE A 161 -12.13 -2.45 7.99
CA ILE A 161 -11.08 -2.92 7.05
C ILE A 161 -10.76 -1.83 6.02
N ARG A 162 -11.77 -1.15 5.47
CA ARG A 162 -11.58 -0.05 4.52
C ARG A 162 -10.78 1.11 5.14
N GLN A 163 -11.10 1.48 6.38
CA GLN A 163 -10.41 2.53 7.12
C GLN A 163 -8.98 2.14 7.47
N ALA A 164 -8.75 0.90 7.90
CA ALA A 164 -7.42 0.35 8.14
C ALA A 164 -6.56 0.36 6.87
N LEU A 165 -7.11 -0.07 5.73
CA LEU A 165 -6.46 0.01 4.42
C LEU A 165 -6.05 1.45 4.08
N TYR A 166 -6.97 2.40 4.23
CA TYR A 166 -6.69 3.79 3.88
C TYR A 166 -5.63 4.43 4.79
N LEU A 167 -5.67 4.17 6.09
CA LEU A 167 -4.67 4.65 7.04
C LEU A 167 -3.30 3.98 6.80
N GLY A 168 -3.27 2.67 6.54
CA GLY A 168 -2.04 1.97 6.15
C GLY A 168 -1.40 2.58 4.91
N LYS A 169 -2.21 2.94 3.92
CA LYS A 169 -1.74 3.65 2.72
C LYS A 169 -1.17 5.03 3.04
N ILE A 170 -1.81 5.82 3.92
CA ILE A 170 -1.26 7.11 4.37
C ILE A 170 0.12 6.91 4.99
N ILE A 171 0.27 5.92 5.87
CA ILE A 171 1.52 5.64 6.58
C ILE A 171 2.62 5.18 5.60
N ALA A 172 2.29 4.32 4.63
CA ALA A 172 3.24 3.89 3.59
C ALA A 172 3.80 5.08 2.79
N TYR A 173 2.94 6.04 2.42
CA TYR A 173 3.38 7.23 1.69
C TYR A 173 4.15 8.19 2.61
N ALA A 174 3.75 8.34 3.88
CA ALA A 174 4.50 9.13 4.85
C ALA A 174 5.94 8.62 5.01
N GLN A 175 6.13 7.30 5.13
CA GLN A 175 7.45 6.66 5.17
C GLN A 175 8.22 6.88 3.87
N GLY A 176 7.61 6.62 2.70
CA GLY A 176 8.29 6.79 1.41
C GLY A 176 8.71 8.23 1.12
N PHE A 177 7.88 9.22 1.49
CA PHE A 177 8.23 10.63 1.33
C PHE A 177 9.28 11.10 2.37
N SER A 178 9.28 10.54 3.58
CA SER A 178 10.38 10.72 4.55
C SER A 178 11.70 10.24 3.96
N GLN A 179 11.72 9.03 3.38
CA GLN A 179 12.90 8.49 2.71
C GLN A 179 13.39 9.38 1.56
N LEU A 180 12.48 9.92 0.73
CA LEU A 180 12.84 10.90 -0.31
C LEU A 180 13.48 12.15 0.29
N LYS A 181 12.99 12.63 1.44
CA LYS A 181 13.54 13.81 2.13
C LYS A 181 14.96 13.56 2.62
N THR A 182 15.19 12.44 3.29
CA THR A 182 16.50 12.07 3.82
C THR A 182 17.51 11.82 2.71
N ALA A 183 17.11 11.14 1.63
CA ALA A 183 17.94 10.97 0.44
C ALA A 183 18.28 12.30 -0.23
N SER A 184 17.29 13.20 -0.37
CA SER A 184 17.52 14.53 -0.95
C SER A 184 18.55 15.33 -0.17
N LYS A 185 18.53 15.24 1.16
CA LYS A 185 19.53 15.87 2.04
C LYS A 185 20.91 15.21 1.87
N LYS A 186 21.00 13.88 1.96
CA LYS A 186 22.26 13.12 1.85
C LYS A 186 22.97 13.35 0.51
N TYR A 187 22.21 13.40 -0.58
CA TYR A 187 22.75 13.47 -1.94
C TYR A 187 22.67 14.87 -2.57
N ASN A 188 22.26 15.89 -1.81
CA ASN A 188 22.12 17.28 -2.26
C ASN A 188 21.28 17.44 -3.56
N TRP A 189 20.19 16.69 -3.66
CA TRP A 189 19.36 16.69 -4.88
C TRP A 189 18.31 17.80 -4.94
N ASN A 190 18.02 18.45 -3.81
CA ASN A 190 16.99 19.49 -3.69
C ASN A 190 15.66 19.06 -4.34
N LEU A 191 15.18 17.85 -4.01
CA LEU A 191 13.97 17.28 -4.57
C LEU A 191 12.75 18.15 -4.26
N ASN A 192 11.83 18.25 -5.22
CA ASN A 192 10.55 18.91 -5.02
C ASN A 192 9.43 17.88 -4.83
N TYR A 193 9.01 17.67 -3.58
CA TYR A 193 8.08 16.60 -3.23
C TYR A 193 6.67 16.84 -3.79
N GLY A 194 6.23 18.10 -3.90
CA GLY A 194 4.96 18.46 -4.54
C GLY A 194 4.94 18.12 -6.03
N LYS A 195 6.04 18.39 -6.76
CA LYS A 195 6.20 17.98 -8.16
C LYS A 195 6.26 16.45 -8.30
N ILE A 196 6.98 15.76 -7.42
CA ILE A 196 7.04 14.29 -7.41
C ILE A 196 5.65 13.67 -7.21
N ALA A 197 4.90 14.13 -6.20
CA ALA A 197 3.50 13.70 -6.01
C ALA A 197 2.64 14.04 -7.24
N GLY A 198 2.84 15.23 -7.81
CA GLY A 198 2.11 15.72 -8.98
C GLY A 198 2.27 14.85 -10.22
N ILE A 199 3.47 14.31 -10.48
CA ILE A 199 3.72 13.41 -11.62
C ILE A 199 3.19 11.99 -11.38
N PHE A 200 3.02 11.56 -10.14
CA PHE A 200 2.44 10.25 -9.83
C PHE A 200 0.90 10.23 -10.00
N ARG A 201 0.22 11.38 -10.11
CA ARG A 201 -1.25 11.46 -10.21
C ARG A 201 -1.85 10.75 -11.43
N SER A 202 -1.07 10.50 -12.48
CA SER A 202 -1.51 9.75 -13.67
C SER A 202 -0.35 9.03 -14.35
N GLY A 203 -0.67 8.10 -15.26
CA GLY A 203 0.31 7.30 -16.02
C GLY A 203 1.00 6.19 -15.23
N CYS A 204 1.33 6.40 -13.95
CA CYS A 204 1.99 5.40 -13.11
C CYS A 204 1.02 4.39 -12.48
N ILE A 205 1.53 3.34 -11.83
CA ILE A 205 0.72 2.28 -11.21
C ILE A 205 0.04 2.76 -9.93
N ILE A 206 0.73 3.54 -9.10
CA ILE A 206 0.19 4.03 -7.83
C ILE A 206 -0.78 5.21 -7.98
N ARG A 207 -1.16 5.57 -9.23
CA ARG A 207 -2.03 6.71 -9.50
C ARG A 207 -3.35 6.61 -8.76
N ALA A 208 -3.68 7.67 -8.02
CA ALA A 208 -4.82 7.73 -7.12
C ALA A 208 -5.28 9.18 -6.90
N LYS A 209 -6.56 9.36 -6.53
CA LYS A 209 -7.07 10.67 -6.06
C LYS A 209 -6.25 11.18 -4.87
N PHE A 210 -5.83 10.26 -4.01
CA PHE A 210 -4.97 10.49 -2.84
C PHE A 210 -3.68 11.31 -3.12
N LEU A 211 -3.07 11.14 -4.29
CA LEU A 211 -1.85 11.88 -4.65
C LEU A 211 -2.09 13.39 -4.86
N GLN A 212 -3.34 13.78 -5.15
CA GLN A 212 -3.72 15.19 -5.17
C GLN A 212 -3.56 15.82 -3.79
N GLU A 213 -4.01 15.14 -2.74
CA GLU A 213 -3.90 15.62 -1.35
C GLU A 213 -2.42 15.79 -0.93
N ILE A 214 -1.55 14.86 -1.33
CA ILE A 214 -0.10 14.97 -1.09
C ILE A 214 0.49 16.16 -1.87
N THR A 215 0.10 16.31 -3.15
CA THR A 215 0.55 17.42 -4.00
C THR A 215 0.17 18.76 -3.38
N ASP A 216 -1.09 18.91 -2.95
CA ASP A 216 -1.61 20.14 -2.37
C ASP A 216 -0.97 20.43 -1.00
N THR A 217 -0.69 19.39 -0.21
CA THR A 217 0.01 19.51 1.07
C THR A 217 1.41 20.08 0.89
N TYR A 218 2.22 19.53 -0.03
CA TYR A 218 3.56 20.05 -0.29
C TYR A 218 3.55 21.41 -0.98
N ASN A 219 2.57 21.70 -1.84
CA ASN A 219 2.42 23.04 -2.43
C ASN A 219 2.08 24.09 -1.37
N LYS A 220 1.33 23.72 -0.32
CA LYS A 220 0.95 24.63 0.76
C LYS A 220 2.05 24.83 1.79
N TYR A 221 2.70 23.76 2.25
CA TYR A 221 3.65 23.82 3.36
C TYR A 221 5.13 23.80 2.93
N GLY A 222 5.40 23.58 1.65
CA GLY A 222 6.76 23.54 1.10
C GLY A 222 7.53 22.27 1.43
N ASN A 223 8.80 22.25 1.01
CA ASN A 223 9.69 21.09 1.14
C ASN A 223 10.18 20.84 2.58
N ASP A 224 10.04 21.82 3.47
CA ASP A 224 10.52 21.72 4.86
C ASP A 224 9.58 20.89 5.74
N LEU A 225 8.39 20.54 5.24
CA LEU A 225 7.45 19.67 5.93
C LEU A 225 8.14 18.42 6.50
N GLU A 226 8.02 18.20 7.81
CA GLU A 226 8.68 17.07 8.48
C GLU A 226 8.07 15.73 8.12
N ASN A 227 6.73 15.62 8.21
CA ASN A 227 6.04 14.40 7.87
C ASN A 227 4.63 14.70 7.35
N LEU A 228 4.13 13.90 6.42
CA LEU A 228 2.76 14.02 5.93
C LEU A 228 1.73 13.84 7.06
N LEU A 229 1.96 12.90 7.99
CA LEU A 229 1.01 12.54 9.04
C LEU A 229 0.60 13.70 9.96
N ILE A 230 1.48 14.68 10.18
CA ILE A 230 1.21 15.80 11.09
C ILE A 230 0.46 16.97 10.43
N THR A 231 0.23 16.89 9.11
CA THR A 231 -0.53 17.93 8.39
C THR A 231 -2.04 17.75 8.54
N PRO A 232 -2.85 18.82 8.41
CA PRO A 232 -4.26 18.78 8.82
C PRO A 232 -5.10 17.65 8.19
N TYR A 233 -4.96 17.41 6.88
CA TYR A 233 -5.72 16.38 6.19
C TYR A 233 -5.38 14.98 6.71
N PHE A 234 -4.10 14.60 6.67
CA PHE A 234 -3.67 13.25 7.07
C PHE A 234 -3.83 13.02 8.58
N LYS A 235 -3.56 14.03 9.41
CA LYS A 235 -3.80 13.96 10.87
C LYS A 235 -5.26 13.66 11.18
N ASN A 236 -6.19 14.35 10.52
CA ASN A 236 -7.63 14.16 10.76
C ASN A 236 -8.07 12.74 10.39
N ILE A 237 -7.59 12.21 9.27
CA ILE A 237 -7.86 10.82 8.87
C ILE A 237 -7.22 9.83 9.85
N ALA A 238 -5.96 10.03 10.22
CA ALA A 238 -5.26 9.15 11.14
C ALA A 238 -5.96 9.08 12.49
N ASN A 239 -6.32 10.22 13.08
CA ASN A 239 -7.06 10.27 14.34
C ASN A 239 -8.43 9.58 14.24
N LYS A 240 -9.11 9.71 13.09
CA LYS A 240 -10.42 9.08 12.86
C LYS A 240 -10.32 7.56 12.66
N TYR A 241 -9.31 7.08 11.93
CA TYR A 241 -9.24 5.69 11.45
C TYR A 241 -8.31 4.80 12.27
N GLN A 242 -7.50 5.35 13.18
CA GLN A 242 -6.57 4.56 14.00
C GLN A 242 -7.29 3.51 14.86
N ASN A 243 -8.50 3.79 15.36
CA ASN A 243 -9.29 2.80 16.11
C ASN A 243 -9.64 1.58 15.25
N SER A 244 -10.03 1.80 13.98
CA SER A 244 -10.31 0.74 13.02
C SER A 244 -9.05 -0.07 12.70
N LEU A 245 -7.91 0.60 12.51
CA LEU A 245 -6.63 -0.07 12.31
C LEU A 245 -6.25 -0.94 13.52
N ARG A 246 -6.35 -0.41 14.74
CA ARG A 246 -6.09 -1.16 15.98
C ARG A 246 -7.01 -2.37 16.10
N LYS A 247 -8.31 -2.20 15.88
CA LYS A 247 -9.27 -3.30 15.96
C LYS A 247 -8.98 -4.38 14.91
N VAL A 248 -8.68 -3.98 13.67
CA VAL A 248 -8.32 -4.93 12.60
C VAL A 248 -7.07 -5.71 12.96
N VAL A 249 -6.00 -5.05 13.43
CA VAL A 249 -4.75 -5.72 13.83
C VAL A 249 -4.98 -6.64 15.03
N SER A 250 -5.63 -6.16 16.10
CA SER A 250 -5.92 -6.97 17.29
C SER A 250 -6.78 -8.19 16.96
N TYR A 251 -7.83 -8.02 16.14
CA TYR A 251 -8.64 -9.13 15.65
C TYR A 251 -7.80 -10.12 14.85
N SER A 252 -6.98 -9.62 13.91
CA SER A 252 -6.20 -10.46 13.02
C SER A 252 -5.19 -11.31 13.80
N VAL A 253 -4.49 -10.71 14.76
CA VAL A 253 -3.58 -11.42 15.66
C VAL A 253 -4.32 -12.48 16.49
N ALA A 254 -5.45 -12.12 17.11
CA ALA A 254 -6.21 -13.04 17.95
C ALA A 254 -6.81 -14.22 17.17
N ASN A 255 -7.15 -14.02 15.89
CA ASN A 255 -7.81 -15.00 15.03
C ASN A 255 -6.87 -15.65 14.00
N GLY A 256 -5.56 -15.39 14.07
CA GLY A 256 -4.56 -16.03 13.22
C GLY A 256 -4.58 -15.56 11.75
N PHE A 257 -5.10 -14.37 11.46
CA PHE A 257 -4.99 -13.75 10.15
C PHE A 257 -3.67 -12.97 10.05
N SER A 258 -2.86 -13.28 9.04
CA SER A 258 -1.60 -12.57 8.79
C SER A 258 -1.85 -11.21 8.13
N VAL A 259 -1.47 -10.13 8.82
CA VAL A 259 -1.60 -8.74 8.35
C VAL A 259 -0.31 -7.94 8.62
N PRO A 260 0.84 -8.35 8.06
CA PRO A 260 2.15 -7.77 8.40
C PRO A 260 2.23 -6.28 8.08
N SER A 261 1.72 -5.81 6.94
CA SER A 261 1.78 -4.39 6.58
C SER A 261 0.83 -3.54 7.42
N LEU A 262 -0.38 -4.01 7.76
CA LEU A 262 -1.25 -3.29 8.71
C LEU A 262 -0.68 -3.28 10.14
N SER A 263 -0.01 -4.36 10.56
CA SER A 263 0.67 -4.43 11.87
C SER A 263 1.87 -3.48 11.93
N ALA A 264 2.67 -3.40 10.86
CA ALA A 264 3.74 -2.44 10.74
C ALA A 264 3.23 -1.00 10.69
N ALA A 265 2.08 -0.76 10.05
CA ALA A 265 1.44 0.55 10.02
C ALA A 265 1.09 1.03 11.43
N ILE A 266 0.42 0.21 12.25
CA ILE A 266 0.04 0.63 13.60
C ILE A 266 1.23 0.73 14.55
N SER A 267 2.30 -0.02 14.30
CA SER A 267 3.53 0.09 15.10
C SER A 267 4.34 1.35 14.78
N TYR A 268 4.21 1.86 13.55
CA TYR A 268 4.84 3.11 13.14
C TYR A 268 4.06 4.35 13.59
N TYR A 269 2.73 4.28 13.61
CA TYR A 269 1.82 5.38 13.99
C TYR A 269 1.82 5.67 15.48
#